data_AF-Q9ZTJ2-F1
#
_entry.id   AF-Q9ZTJ2-F1
#
_cell.length_a   1.000
_cell.length_b   1.000
_cell.length_c   1.000
_cell.angle_alpha   90.00
_cell.angle_beta   90.00
_cell.angle_gamma   90.00
#
_symmetry.space_group_name_H-M   'P 1'
#
loop_
_entity.id
_entity.type
_entity.pdbx_description
1 polymer ?
#
loop_
_entity_poly.entity_id
_entity_poly.type
_entity_poly.pdbx_seq_one_letter_code
_entity_poly.pdbx_strand_id
1 'polypeptide(L)'
;GVGKTTLAKQVFNDGNIINHFEVLLWVHVSREFAVEKLVEKLFEAIAGDMSDHLPLQHVSRTISDKLVGKRFLAVLDDVWTEDRVEWERFMVHLKSGAPGSSILLTTRSRKVAEAVDSSYAYDLPFLSKEDSWKVFQQCFGIALKALDPEFLQAGIEIVEKCGGVPLAIKVIAGVLHGIKGIEEWRYICNSNLLDVQDDEHRVFACLLLSFVHLPDHLKPCFLHCSIFPRGYEINRCHLISQWIAHGFVPTNQARQAEDVGIDYFDSLLKVGFLQIWSTWGEVTCKMHD
;
A
#
# COMPACT_ATOMS: atom_id res chain seq x y z
N GLY A 1 -0.30 -6.25 -3.41
CA GLY A 1 0.85 -7.19 -3.34
C GLY A 1 1.93 -6.94 -4.40
N VAL A 2 1.58 -7.02 -5.69
CA VAL A 2 2.56 -7.06 -6.80
C VAL A 2 3.28 -5.74 -7.14
N GLY A 3 2.87 -4.61 -6.56
CA GLY A 3 3.58 -3.32 -6.75
C GLY A 3 2.94 -2.34 -7.73
N LYS A 4 1.67 -2.52 -8.13
CA LYS A 4 0.96 -1.59 -9.04
C LYS A 4 1.00 -0.14 -8.56
N THR A 5 0.58 0.10 -7.32
CA THR A 5 0.64 1.43 -6.68
C THR A 5 2.07 1.97 -6.64
N THR A 6 3.07 1.11 -6.37
CA THR A 6 4.48 1.51 -6.37
C THR A 6 4.93 1.98 -7.75
N LEU A 7 4.61 1.23 -8.81
CA LEU A 7 4.93 1.62 -10.19
C LEU A 7 4.20 2.91 -10.58
N ALA A 8 2.91 3.03 -10.26
CA ALA A 8 2.15 4.25 -10.52
C ALA A 8 2.76 5.47 -9.80
N LYS A 9 3.25 5.32 -8.56
CA LYS A 9 3.97 6.38 -7.85
C LYS A 9 5.30 6.75 -8.55
N GLN A 10 6.03 5.79 -9.09
CA GLN A 10 7.25 6.07 -9.86
C GLN A 10 6.95 6.87 -11.12
N VAL A 11 5.90 6.50 -11.86
CA VAL A 11 5.45 7.24 -13.05
C VAL A 11 5.00 8.65 -12.66
N PHE A 12 4.16 8.78 -11.63
CA PHE A 12 3.59 10.06 -11.20
C PHE A 12 4.67 11.07 -10.75
N ASN A 13 5.76 10.59 -10.17
CA ASN A 13 6.85 11.42 -9.67
C ASN A 13 8.02 11.54 -10.67
N ASP A 14 7.91 10.97 -11.88
CA ASP A 14 8.97 11.08 -12.90
C ASP A 14 9.05 12.52 -13.43
N GLY A 15 10.27 13.05 -13.54
CA GLY A 15 10.49 14.44 -13.97
C GLY A 15 9.96 14.75 -15.37
N ASN A 16 9.97 13.79 -16.30
CA ASN A 16 9.43 14.00 -17.63
C ASN A 16 7.91 14.04 -17.61
N ILE A 17 7.29 13.23 -16.75
CA ILE A 17 5.83 13.24 -16.53
C ILE A 17 5.41 14.56 -15.89
N ILE A 18 6.10 15.00 -14.84
CA ILE A 18 5.83 16.27 -14.17
C ILE A 18 5.93 17.45 -15.15
N ASN A 19 6.91 17.44 -16.06
CA ASN A 19 7.07 18.50 -17.05
C ASN A 19 6.08 18.41 -18.23
N HIS A 20 5.48 17.24 -18.46
CA HIS A 20 4.56 17.02 -19.57
C HIS A 20 3.11 17.40 -19.24
N PHE A 21 2.70 17.22 -17.99
CA PHE A 21 1.34 17.47 -17.51
C PHE A 21 1.28 18.73 -16.66
N GLU A 22 0.33 19.60 -16.95
CA GLU A 22 0.10 20.86 -16.20
C GLU A 22 -0.63 20.61 -14.87
N VAL A 23 -1.38 19.51 -14.80
CA VAL A 23 -2.15 19.11 -13.62
C VAL A 23 -1.92 17.63 -13.35
N LEU A 24 -1.48 17.31 -12.13
CA LEU A 24 -1.22 15.95 -11.68
C LEU A 24 -2.10 15.65 -10.46
N LEU A 25 -2.94 14.63 -10.56
CA LEU A 25 -3.91 14.27 -9.53
C LEU A 25 -3.70 12.83 -9.11
N TRP A 26 -3.73 12.58 -7.80
CA TRP A 26 -3.70 11.23 -7.24
C TRP A 26 -4.93 11.01 -6.36
N VAL A 27 -5.77 10.07 -6.74
CA VAL A 27 -7.01 9.74 -6.04
C VAL A 27 -7.01 8.25 -5.68
N HIS A 28 -7.11 7.95 -4.39
CA HIS A 28 -7.28 6.58 -3.92
C HIS A 28 -8.77 6.20 -3.88
N VAL A 29 -9.14 5.15 -4.60
CA VAL A 29 -10.52 4.68 -4.76
C VAL A 29 -10.84 3.66 -3.68
N SER A 30 -11.87 3.93 -2.88
CA SER A 30 -12.32 2.99 -1.85
C SER A 30 -13.12 1.84 -2.47
N ARG A 31 -13.12 0.66 -1.82
CA ARG A 31 -13.97 -0.50 -2.20
C ARG A 31 -15.46 -0.15 -2.30
N GLU A 32 -15.95 0.68 -1.39
CA GLU A 32 -17.26 1.30 -1.54
C GLU A 32 -17.14 2.36 -2.63
N PHE A 33 -17.34 1.93 -3.87
CA PHE A 33 -17.37 2.84 -4.98
C PHE A 33 -18.74 3.51 -5.05
N ALA A 34 -18.73 4.83 -4.92
CA ALA A 34 -19.83 5.69 -5.28
C ALA A 34 -19.24 6.80 -6.14
N VAL A 35 -19.83 7.05 -7.31
CA VAL A 35 -19.36 8.12 -8.22
C VAL A 35 -19.26 9.44 -7.47
N GLU A 36 -20.24 9.74 -6.62
CA GLU A 36 -20.27 10.98 -5.83
C GLU A 36 -19.04 11.09 -4.92
N LYS A 37 -18.70 10.04 -4.17
CA LYS A 37 -17.49 9.99 -3.32
C LYS A 37 -16.21 10.13 -4.13
N LEU A 38 -16.15 9.54 -5.33
CA LEU A 38 -14.97 9.63 -6.19
C LEU A 38 -14.80 11.04 -6.77
N VAL A 39 -15.90 11.68 -7.16
CA VAL A 39 -15.92 13.07 -7.63
C VAL A 39 -15.51 14.03 -6.51
N GLU A 40 -15.98 13.80 -5.28
CA GLU A 40 -15.56 14.56 -4.09
C GLU A 40 -14.05 14.43 -3.86
N LYS A 41 -13.50 13.21 -3.86
CA LYS A 41 -12.05 13.00 -3.72
C LYS A 41 -11.23 13.63 -4.85
N LEU A 42 -11.74 13.60 -6.07
CA LEU A 42 -11.12 14.27 -7.21
C LEU A 42 -11.10 15.79 -7.01
N PHE A 43 -12.20 16.36 -6.50
CA PHE A 43 -12.27 17.77 -6.15
C PHE A 43 -11.27 18.12 -5.04
N GLU A 44 -11.19 17.32 -3.98
CA GLU A 44 -10.23 17.53 -2.89
C GLU A 44 -8.78 17.54 -3.41
N ALA A 45 -8.45 16.62 -4.31
CA ALA A 45 -7.14 16.57 -4.96
C ALA A 45 -6.84 17.80 -5.83
N ILE A 46 -7.87 18.43 -6.41
CA ILE A 46 -7.74 19.62 -7.28
C ILE A 46 -7.73 20.93 -6.48
N ALA A 47 -8.60 21.03 -5.49
CA ALA A 47 -8.85 22.25 -4.73
C ALA A 47 -7.88 22.40 -3.55
N GLY A 48 -7.38 21.29 -3.00
CA GLY A 48 -6.61 21.28 -1.75
C GLY A 48 -7.46 21.62 -0.53
N ASP A 49 -8.79 21.49 -0.62
CA ASP A 49 -9.77 21.81 0.42
C ASP A 49 -10.85 20.71 0.46
N MET A 50 -11.49 20.55 1.62
CA MET A 50 -12.55 19.58 1.84
C MET A 50 -13.82 19.95 1.05
N SER A 51 -14.53 18.93 0.56
CA SER A 51 -15.77 19.12 -0.19
C SER A 51 -17.01 19.36 0.69
N ASP A 52 -16.86 19.34 2.02
CA ASP A 52 -17.95 19.26 3.00
C ASP A 52 -19.08 20.27 2.71
N HIS A 53 -20.26 19.72 2.44
CA HIS A 53 -21.51 20.43 2.16
C HIS A 53 -21.62 21.20 0.83
N LEU A 54 -20.68 21.01 -0.11
CA LEU A 54 -20.80 21.62 -1.44
C LEU A 54 -21.78 20.83 -2.32
N PRO A 55 -22.70 21.51 -3.04
CA PRO A 55 -23.51 20.86 -4.05
C PRO A 55 -22.64 20.23 -5.14
N LEU A 56 -22.98 19.01 -5.61
CA LEU A 56 -22.27 18.31 -6.70
C LEU A 56 -22.04 19.18 -7.95
N GLN A 57 -22.95 20.10 -8.24
CA GLN A 57 -22.80 21.05 -9.35
C GLN A 57 -21.62 22.00 -9.15
N HIS A 58 -21.40 22.48 -7.93
CA HIS A 58 -20.25 23.31 -7.58
C HIS A 58 -18.95 22.50 -7.70
N VAL A 59 -18.92 21.31 -7.11
CA VAL A 59 -17.79 20.37 -7.19
C VAL A 59 -17.40 20.11 -8.64
N SER A 60 -18.38 19.75 -9.48
CA SER A 60 -18.18 19.49 -10.91
C SER A 60 -17.66 20.70 -11.67
N ARG A 61 -18.19 21.89 -11.37
CA ARG A 61 -17.76 23.13 -12.03
C ARG A 61 -16.32 23.48 -11.66
N THR A 62 -15.94 23.33 -10.40
CA THR A 62 -14.57 23.58 -9.95
C THR A 62 -13.58 22.60 -10.60
N ILE A 63 -13.92 21.31 -10.69
CA ILE A 63 -13.13 20.32 -11.43
C ILE A 63 -12.97 20.79 -12.89
N SER A 64 -14.09 21.12 -13.54
CA SER A 64 -14.08 21.56 -14.94
C SER A 64 -13.20 22.79 -15.15
N ASP A 65 -13.35 23.83 -14.33
CA ASP A 65 -12.63 25.11 -14.44
C ASP A 65 -11.12 24.94 -14.18
N LYS A 66 -10.72 23.94 -13.39
CA LYS A 66 -9.30 23.65 -13.12
C LYS A 66 -8.63 22.86 -14.23
N LEU A 67 -9.38 21.99 -14.90
CA LEU A 67 -8.90 21.13 -15.99
C LEU A 67 -9.01 21.80 -17.36
N VAL A 68 -9.92 22.77 -17.54
CA VAL A 68 -10.20 23.36 -18.85
C VAL A 68 -8.94 23.91 -19.52
N GLY A 69 -8.68 23.42 -20.73
CA GLY A 69 -7.53 23.85 -21.54
C GLY A 69 -6.17 23.37 -21.04
N LYS A 70 -6.12 22.54 -19.99
CA LYS A 70 -4.87 22.00 -19.43
C LYS A 70 -4.72 20.53 -19.71
N ARG A 71 -3.48 20.09 -19.94
CA ARG A 71 -3.17 18.67 -20.02
C ARG A 71 -3.01 18.09 -18.61
N PHE A 72 -3.86 17.14 -18.23
CA PHE A 72 -3.82 16.53 -16.91
C PHE A 72 -3.44 15.04 -16.95
N LEU A 73 -2.83 14.56 -15.86
CA LEU A 73 -2.72 13.15 -15.53
C LEU A 73 -3.48 12.88 -14.23
N ALA A 74 -4.49 12.02 -14.27
CA ALA A 74 -5.22 11.58 -13.09
C ALA A 74 -4.89 10.11 -12.79
N VAL A 75 -4.29 9.85 -11.64
CA VAL A 75 -4.06 8.49 -11.13
C VAL A 75 -5.23 8.09 -10.24
N LEU A 76 -5.94 7.02 -10.62
CA LEU A 76 -7.00 6.39 -9.84
C LEU A 76 -6.46 5.07 -9.27
N ASP A 77 -6.09 5.08 -8.00
CA ASP A 77 -5.39 3.97 -7.35
C ASP A 77 -6.34 3.02 -6.60
N ASP A 78 -6.13 1.71 -6.78
CA ASP A 78 -6.90 0.58 -6.20
C ASP A 78 -8.40 0.58 -6.56
N VAL A 79 -8.68 0.56 -7.86
CA VAL A 79 -10.03 0.61 -8.40
C VAL A 79 -10.72 -0.77 -8.39
N TRP A 80 -11.99 -0.81 -7.96
CA TRP A 80 -12.77 -2.04 -7.80
C TRP A 80 -14.01 -2.16 -8.71
N THR A 81 -14.55 -1.06 -9.23
CA THR A 81 -15.85 -1.07 -9.92
C THR A 81 -15.78 -1.54 -11.36
N GLU A 82 -16.55 -2.59 -11.65
CA GLU A 82 -16.73 -3.17 -12.98
C GLU A 82 -17.99 -2.62 -13.68
N ASP A 83 -18.68 -1.66 -13.07
CA ASP A 83 -19.89 -1.03 -13.63
C ASP A 83 -19.52 0.09 -14.62
N ARG A 84 -19.81 -0.16 -15.89
CA ARG A 84 -19.59 0.78 -16.99
C ARG A 84 -20.42 2.05 -16.87
N VAL A 85 -21.66 1.98 -16.37
CA VAL A 85 -22.53 3.16 -16.23
C VAL A 85 -21.96 4.13 -15.20
N GLU A 86 -21.45 3.59 -14.09
CA GLU A 86 -20.78 4.41 -13.07
C GLU A 86 -19.51 5.09 -13.64
N TRP A 87 -18.73 4.40 -14.48
CA TRP A 87 -17.61 5.01 -15.19
C TRP A 87 -18.04 6.10 -16.16
N GLU A 88 -19.07 5.84 -16.96
CA GLU A 88 -19.61 6.84 -17.88
C GLU A 88 -20.06 8.11 -17.15
N ARG A 89 -20.69 7.96 -15.97
CA ARG A 89 -21.07 9.08 -15.08
C ARG A 89 -19.84 9.83 -14.57
N PHE A 90 -18.84 9.12 -14.05
CA PHE A 90 -17.61 9.74 -13.53
C PHE A 90 -16.81 10.47 -14.63
N MET A 91 -16.67 9.87 -15.81
CA MET A 91 -15.85 10.41 -16.90
C MET A 91 -16.38 11.75 -17.43
N VAL A 92 -17.67 12.07 -17.25
CA VAL A 92 -18.22 13.39 -17.62
C VAL A 92 -17.47 14.54 -16.94
N HIS A 93 -17.02 14.35 -15.70
CA HIS A 93 -16.35 15.39 -14.92
C HIS A 93 -14.92 15.70 -15.43
N LEU A 94 -14.34 14.84 -16.26
CA LEU A 94 -12.97 14.97 -16.78
C LEU A 94 -12.92 15.44 -18.25
N LYS A 95 -14.07 15.61 -18.90
CA LYS A 95 -14.16 15.93 -20.34
C LYS A 95 -13.62 17.31 -20.74
N SER A 96 -13.40 18.23 -19.79
CA SER A 96 -12.91 19.58 -20.08
C SER A 96 -11.39 19.65 -20.32
N GLY A 97 -10.64 18.59 -20.03
CA GLY A 97 -9.18 18.56 -20.22
C GLY A 97 -8.73 18.74 -21.66
N ALA A 98 -7.52 19.26 -21.83
CA ALA A 98 -6.91 19.41 -23.15
C ALA A 98 -6.53 18.06 -23.78
N PRO A 99 -6.41 17.99 -25.13
CA PRO A 99 -5.87 16.83 -25.81
C PRO A 99 -4.50 16.38 -25.26
N GLY A 100 -4.34 15.07 -25.10
CA GLY A 100 -3.19 14.45 -24.44
C GLY A 100 -3.34 14.26 -22.94
N SER A 101 -4.45 14.67 -22.33
CA SER A 101 -4.77 14.30 -20.95
C SER A 101 -4.93 12.78 -20.82
N SER A 102 -4.54 12.23 -19.67
CA SER A 102 -4.47 10.78 -19.44
C SER A 102 -5.02 10.40 -18.08
N ILE A 103 -5.59 9.20 -18.00
CA ILE A 103 -6.01 8.57 -16.75
C ILE A 103 -5.20 7.29 -16.60
N LEU A 104 -4.51 7.15 -15.47
CA LEU A 104 -3.82 5.92 -15.09
C LEU A 104 -4.59 5.25 -13.96
N LEU A 105 -5.10 4.05 -14.20
CA LEU A 105 -5.81 3.29 -13.17
C LEU A 105 -4.98 2.11 -12.70
N THR A 106 -5.00 1.82 -11.40
CA THR A 106 -4.48 0.56 -10.86
C THR A 106 -5.65 -0.29 -10.37
N THR A 107 -5.67 -1.56 -10.75
CA THR A 107 -6.75 -2.48 -10.34
C THR A 107 -6.24 -3.91 -10.20
N ARG A 108 -6.98 -4.74 -9.45
CA ARG A 108 -6.76 -6.18 -9.35
C ARG A 108 -7.57 -6.97 -10.39
N SER A 109 -8.60 -6.38 -10.98
CA SER A 109 -9.51 -7.05 -11.90
C SER A 109 -9.36 -6.51 -13.32
N ARG A 110 -9.09 -7.39 -14.28
CA ARG A 110 -9.07 -7.02 -15.70
C ARG A 110 -10.43 -6.51 -16.18
N LYS A 111 -11.53 -6.99 -15.58
CA LYS A 111 -12.89 -6.52 -15.90
C LYS A 111 -13.09 -5.04 -15.62
N VAL A 112 -12.38 -4.47 -14.63
CA VAL A 112 -12.40 -3.02 -14.38
C VAL A 112 -11.78 -2.28 -15.56
N ALA A 113 -10.65 -2.75 -16.09
CA ALA A 113 -10.02 -2.15 -17.27
C ALA A 113 -10.92 -2.23 -18.52
N GLU A 114 -11.67 -3.33 -18.67
CA GLU A 114 -12.68 -3.49 -19.72
C GLU A 114 -13.88 -2.56 -19.52
N ALA A 115 -14.37 -2.41 -18.29
CA ALA A 115 -15.51 -1.55 -17.97
C ALA A 115 -15.22 -0.06 -18.21
N VAL A 116 -13.98 0.36 -17.98
CA VAL A 116 -13.48 1.73 -18.26
C VAL A 116 -13.22 1.95 -19.75
N ASP A 117 -13.25 0.89 -20.57
CA ASP A 117 -12.84 0.91 -21.98
C ASP A 117 -11.40 1.41 -22.14
N SER A 118 -10.47 0.84 -21.34
CA SER A 118 -9.08 1.28 -21.31
C SER A 118 -8.39 1.07 -22.66
N SER A 119 -7.75 2.13 -23.17
CA SER A 119 -6.98 2.09 -24.41
C SER A 119 -5.73 1.21 -24.33
N TYR A 120 -5.20 1.04 -23.12
CA TYR A 120 -4.03 0.21 -22.85
C TYR A 120 -4.17 -0.48 -21.49
N ALA A 121 -3.79 -1.76 -21.43
CA ALA A 121 -3.73 -2.53 -20.21
C ALA A 121 -2.33 -3.12 -20.05
N TYR A 122 -1.75 -2.95 -18.86
CA TYR A 122 -0.44 -3.48 -18.51
C TYR A 122 -0.58 -4.44 -17.33
N ASP A 123 -0.37 -5.73 -17.58
CA ASP A 123 -0.30 -6.72 -16.52
C ASP A 123 1.10 -6.67 -15.90
N LEU A 124 1.17 -6.14 -14.67
CA LEU A 124 2.43 -6.09 -13.94
C LEU A 124 2.89 -7.51 -13.59
N PRO A 125 4.03 -7.99 -14.12
CA PRO A 125 4.51 -9.33 -13.84
C PRO A 125 5.01 -9.46 -12.40
N PHE A 126 5.07 -10.69 -11.92
CA PHE A 126 5.81 -11.03 -10.70
C PHE A 126 7.32 -10.83 -10.90
N LEU A 127 8.04 -10.69 -9.79
CA LEU A 127 9.49 -10.57 -9.82
C LEU A 127 10.14 -11.88 -10.27
N SER A 128 11.26 -11.76 -10.99
CA SER A 128 12.17 -12.88 -11.24
C SER A 128 12.74 -13.43 -9.93
N LYS A 129 13.32 -14.63 -9.95
CA LYS A 129 13.98 -15.20 -8.76
C LYS A 129 15.12 -14.29 -8.29
N GLU A 130 15.89 -13.77 -9.24
CA GLU A 130 17.03 -12.89 -8.99
C GLU A 130 16.59 -11.57 -8.37
N ASP A 131 15.54 -10.94 -8.90
CA ASP A 131 15.04 -9.67 -8.36
C ASP A 131 14.30 -9.87 -7.04
N SER A 132 13.62 -11.01 -6.86
CA SER A 132 13.02 -11.40 -5.57
C SER A 132 14.08 -11.49 -4.48
N TRP A 133 15.21 -12.12 -4.78
CA TRP A 133 16.33 -12.19 -3.85
C TRP A 133 16.91 -10.80 -3.57
N LYS A 134 17.10 -9.94 -4.58
CA LYS A 134 17.56 -8.55 -4.36
C LYS A 134 16.63 -7.77 -3.43
N VAL A 135 15.30 -7.88 -3.62
CA VAL A 135 14.31 -7.23 -2.76
C VAL A 135 14.42 -7.77 -1.34
N PHE A 136 14.56 -9.09 -1.16
CA PHE A 136 14.79 -9.69 0.14
C PHE A 136 16.05 -9.12 0.82
N GLN A 137 17.17 -9.06 0.10
CA GLN A 137 18.43 -8.51 0.62
C GLN A 137 18.28 -7.04 1.06
N GLN A 138 17.57 -6.24 0.27
CA GLN A 138 17.29 -4.85 0.59
C GLN A 138 16.41 -4.70 1.84
N CYS A 139 15.38 -5.53 1.97
CA CYS A 139 14.47 -5.50 3.13
C CYS A 139 15.13 -6.06 4.40
N PHE A 140 15.95 -7.11 4.29
CA PHE A 140 16.68 -7.68 5.41
C PHE A 140 17.83 -6.76 5.88
N GLY A 141 18.47 -6.07 4.94
CA GLY A 141 19.52 -5.09 5.23
C GLY A 141 20.90 -5.70 5.51
N ILE A 142 21.79 -4.91 6.12
CA ILE A 142 23.23 -5.21 6.26
C ILE A 142 23.47 -6.50 7.08
N ALA A 143 22.58 -6.82 8.02
CA ALA A 143 22.67 -8.01 8.87
C ALA A 143 22.77 -9.31 8.05
N LEU A 144 22.21 -9.34 6.84
CA LEU A 144 22.27 -10.52 5.97
C LEU A 144 23.71 -10.92 5.63
N LYS A 145 24.62 -9.94 5.50
CA LYS A 145 26.03 -10.20 5.14
C LYS A 145 26.81 -10.92 6.24
N ALA A 146 26.31 -10.88 7.47
CA ALA A 146 26.92 -11.53 8.62
C ALA A 146 26.35 -12.93 8.89
N LEU A 147 25.35 -13.37 8.13
CA LEU A 147 24.75 -14.69 8.30
C LEU A 147 25.62 -15.78 7.68
N ASP A 148 25.60 -16.95 8.31
CA ASP A 148 26.26 -18.15 7.80
C ASP A 148 25.61 -18.63 6.49
N PRO A 149 26.34 -19.37 5.63
CA PRO A 149 25.82 -19.88 4.35
C PRO A 149 24.52 -20.68 4.47
N GLU A 150 24.30 -21.35 5.59
CA GLU A 150 23.10 -22.14 5.87
C GLU A 150 21.83 -21.27 5.94
N PHE A 151 21.92 -20.08 6.55
CA PHE A 151 20.83 -19.11 6.57
C PHE A 151 20.58 -18.52 5.18
N LEU A 152 21.63 -18.29 4.40
CA LEU A 152 21.48 -17.79 3.03
C LEU A 152 20.73 -18.80 2.17
N GLN A 153 21.08 -20.09 2.29
CA GLN A 153 20.40 -21.17 1.57
C GLN A 153 18.93 -21.28 1.95
N ALA A 154 18.64 -21.32 3.26
CA ALA A 154 17.25 -21.35 3.75
C ALA A 154 16.47 -20.09 3.30
N GLY A 155 17.10 -18.92 3.36
CA GLY A 155 16.51 -17.66 2.90
C GLY A 155 16.13 -17.69 1.42
N ILE A 156 17.00 -18.21 0.55
CA ILE A 156 16.71 -18.36 -0.88
C ILE A 156 15.47 -19.25 -1.08
N GLU A 157 15.42 -20.41 -0.43
CA GLU A 157 14.29 -21.34 -0.54
C GLU A 157 12.97 -20.71 -0.07
N ILE A 158 12.97 -19.99 1.05
CA ILE A 158 11.79 -19.28 1.56
C ILE A 158 11.35 -18.17 0.58
N VAL A 159 12.30 -17.43 0.01
CA VAL A 159 12.01 -16.37 -0.98
C VAL A 159 11.41 -16.96 -2.25
N GLU A 160 11.86 -18.12 -2.71
CA GLU A 160 11.24 -18.82 -3.83
C GLU A 160 9.77 -19.16 -3.56
N LYS A 161 9.45 -19.56 -2.31
CA LYS A 161 8.05 -19.79 -1.89
C LYS A 161 7.19 -18.52 -1.86
N CYS A 162 7.79 -17.33 -1.87
CA CYS A 162 7.04 -16.07 -2.00
C CYS A 162 6.51 -15.83 -3.42
N GLY A 163 6.87 -16.65 -4.42
CA GLY A 163 6.29 -16.62 -5.76
C GLY A 163 6.52 -15.30 -6.51
N GLY A 164 7.59 -14.58 -6.20
CA GLY A 164 7.91 -13.30 -6.84
C GLY A 164 6.99 -12.14 -6.43
N VAL A 165 6.21 -12.28 -5.35
CA VAL A 165 5.36 -11.18 -4.86
C VAL A 165 6.16 -10.24 -3.93
N PRO A 166 6.39 -8.97 -4.29
CA PRO A 166 7.21 -8.05 -3.51
C PRO A 166 6.76 -7.87 -2.06
N LEU A 167 5.44 -7.76 -1.84
CA LEU A 167 4.90 -7.61 -0.48
C LEU A 167 5.18 -8.85 0.39
N ALA A 168 5.01 -10.05 -0.17
CA ALA A 168 5.30 -11.29 0.55
C ALA A 168 6.79 -11.36 0.95
N ILE A 169 7.68 -11.04 0.01
CA ILE A 169 9.13 -11.04 0.23
C ILE A 169 9.53 -10.05 1.32
N LYS A 170 9.02 -8.82 1.27
CA LYS A 170 9.28 -7.78 2.27
C LYS A 170 8.87 -8.26 3.67
N VAL A 171 7.68 -8.83 3.75
CA VAL A 171 7.07 -9.31 4.98
C VAL A 171 7.87 -10.47 5.58
N ILE A 172 8.27 -11.45 4.77
CA ILE A 172 9.17 -12.55 5.17
C ILE A 172 10.53 -12.04 5.62
N ALA A 173 11.14 -11.09 4.90
CA ALA A 173 12.43 -10.52 5.29
C ALA A 173 12.36 -9.88 6.69
N GLY A 174 11.26 -9.19 6.99
CA GLY A 174 11.01 -8.61 8.32
C GLY A 174 10.89 -9.67 9.43
N VAL A 175 10.19 -10.78 9.16
CA VAL A 175 10.07 -11.90 10.11
C VAL A 175 11.43 -12.54 10.37
N LEU A 176 12.13 -12.91 9.30
CA LEU A 176 13.40 -13.62 9.40
C LEU A 176 14.49 -12.78 10.06
N HIS A 177 14.43 -11.45 9.93
CA HIS A 177 15.32 -10.54 10.65
C HIS A 177 15.18 -10.69 12.19
N GLY A 178 14.00 -11.02 12.69
CA GLY A 178 13.75 -11.22 14.14
C GLY A 178 14.24 -12.57 14.67
N ILE A 179 14.49 -13.53 13.78
CA ILE A 179 14.75 -14.93 14.14
C ILE A 179 16.26 -15.22 14.07
N LYS A 180 16.83 -15.63 15.20
CA LYS A 180 18.28 -15.89 15.33
C LYS A 180 18.69 -17.34 15.09
N GLY A 181 17.78 -18.29 15.25
CA GLY A 181 18.07 -19.71 15.10
C GLY A 181 17.76 -20.21 13.68
N ILE A 182 18.64 -21.06 13.15
CA ILE A 182 18.47 -21.67 11.83
C ILE A 182 17.31 -22.68 11.81
N GLU A 183 17.03 -23.33 12.93
CA GLU A 183 15.95 -24.32 13.03
C GLU A 183 14.57 -23.69 12.81
N GLU A 184 14.35 -22.46 13.29
CA GLU A 184 13.11 -21.74 12.98
C GLU A 184 13.02 -21.31 11.51
N TRP A 185 14.13 -20.94 10.87
CA TRP A 185 14.15 -20.67 9.42
C TRP A 185 13.80 -21.92 8.62
N ARG A 186 14.36 -23.08 9.00
CA ARG A 186 14.03 -24.38 8.41
C ARG A 186 12.57 -24.76 8.63
N TYR A 187 12.03 -24.51 9.82
CA TYR A 187 10.62 -24.74 10.10
C TYR A 187 9.72 -23.90 9.18
N ILE A 188 10.04 -22.62 8.99
CA ILE A 188 9.34 -21.74 8.05
C ILE A 188 9.49 -22.25 6.61
N CYS A 189 10.70 -22.62 6.20
CA CYS A 189 10.96 -23.18 4.87
C CYS A 189 10.10 -24.43 4.61
N ASN A 190 10.03 -25.33 5.59
CA ASN A 190 9.27 -26.58 5.50
C ASN A 190 7.78 -26.43 5.82
N SER A 191 7.30 -25.22 6.12
CA SER A 191 5.90 -24.99 6.44
C SER A 191 5.03 -25.06 5.20
N ASN A 192 4.02 -25.93 5.24
CA ASN A 192 3.00 -26.05 4.21
C ASN A 192 2.16 -24.76 4.06
N LEU A 193 2.24 -23.83 5.01
CA LEU A 193 1.53 -22.54 4.91
C LEU A 193 1.94 -21.76 3.66
N LEU A 194 3.19 -21.92 3.20
CA LEU A 194 3.69 -21.23 2.02
C LEU A 194 3.49 -22.02 0.71
N ASP A 195 3.02 -23.27 0.80
CA ASP A 195 2.80 -24.16 -0.35
C ASP A 195 1.40 -23.94 -0.94
N VAL A 196 1.15 -22.72 -1.40
CA VAL A 196 -0.14 -22.27 -1.90
C VAL A 196 -0.09 -22.11 -3.42
N GLN A 197 -1.09 -22.64 -4.14
CA GLN A 197 -1.13 -22.57 -5.61
C GLN A 197 -1.66 -21.24 -6.15
N ASP A 198 -2.50 -20.53 -5.39
CA ASP A 198 -3.07 -19.24 -5.79
C ASP A 198 -2.29 -18.04 -5.21
N ASP A 199 -2.09 -17.01 -6.03
CA ASP A 199 -1.24 -15.86 -5.70
C ASP A 199 -1.82 -14.95 -4.61
N GLU A 200 -3.15 -14.78 -4.55
CA GLU A 200 -3.78 -14.01 -3.46
C GLU A 200 -3.65 -14.75 -2.14
N HIS A 201 -3.88 -16.07 -2.17
CA HIS A 201 -3.72 -16.91 -0.98
C HIS A 201 -2.25 -16.99 -0.55
N ARG A 202 -1.27 -16.91 -1.47
CA ARG A 202 0.16 -16.83 -1.15
C ARG A 202 0.50 -15.56 -0.36
N VAL A 203 -0.02 -14.40 -0.77
CA VAL A 203 0.16 -13.14 -0.03
C VAL A 203 -0.46 -13.25 1.36
N PHE A 204 -1.69 -13.75 1.45
CA PHE A 204 -2.35 -13.95 2.73
C PHE A 204 -1.56 -14.89 3.65
N ALA A 205 -1.05 -16.00 3.12
CA ALA A 205 -0.22 -16.94 3.87
C ALA A 205 1.06 -16.29 4.41
N CYS A 206 1.75 -15.47 3.62
CA CYS A 206 2.95 -14.77 4.06
C CYS A 206 2.64 -13.73 5.15
N LEU A 207 1.52 -13.00 5.02
CA LEU A 207 1.05 -12.06 6.04
C LEU A 207 0.65 -12.79 7.33
N LEU A 208 -0.06 -13.91 7.22
CA LEU A 208 -0.47 -14.73 8.36
C LEU A 208 0.75 -15.31 9.07
N LEU A 209 1.72 -15.87 8.34
CA LEU A 209 2.96 -16.37 8.91
C LEU A 209 3.68 -15.26 9.68
N SER A 210 3.70 -14.05 9.11
CA SER A 210 4.35 -12.91 9.76
C SER A 210 3.63 -12.43 10.99
N PHE A 211 2.31 -12.55 11.02
CA PHE A 211 1.52 -12.27 12.20
C PHE A 211 1.75 -13.32 13.28
N VAL A 212 1.82 -14.61 12.92
CA VAL A 212 2.10 -15.72 13.84
C VAL A 212 3.45 -15.54 14.53
N HIS A 213 4.49 -15.18 13.77
CA HIS A 213 5.84 -14.97 14.27
C HIS A 213 6.11 -13.54 14.78
N LEU A 214 5.12 -12.65 14.76
CA LEU A 214 5.23 -11.34 15.36
C LEU A 214 5.39 -11.49 16.89
N PRO A 215 6.26 -10.71 17.56
CA PRO A 215 6.33 -10.70 19.02
C PRO A 215 4.96 -10.47 19.66
N ASP A 216 4.66 -11.20 20.74
CA ASP A 216 3.31 -11.21 21.33
C ASP A 216 2.84 -9.83 21.79
N HIS A 217 3.75 -8.96 22.23
CA HIS A 217 3.42 -7.59 22.63
C HIS A 217 3.02 -6.68 21.45
N LEU A 218 3.39 -7.03 20.22
CA LEU A 218 3.03 -6.28 19.00
C LEU A 218 1.70 -6.75 18.39
N LYS A 219 1.27 -7.99 18.66
CA LYS A 219 0.03 -8.55 18.08
C LYS A 219 -1.21 -7.71 18.41
N PRO A 220 -1.46 -7.29 19.67
CA PRO A 220 -2.60 -6.43 19.99
C PRO A 220 -2.54 -5.07 19.28
N CYS A 221 -1.35 -4.48 19.18
CA CYS A 221 -1.14 -3.21 18.48
C CYS A 221 -1.51 -3.31 17.00
N PHE A 222 -1.09 -4.39 16.33
CA PHE A 222 -1.45 -4.65 14.93
C PHE A 222 -2.95 -4.94 14.76
N LEU A 223 -3.54 -5.79 15.62
CA LEU A 223 -4.97 -6.11 15.55
C LEU A 223 -5.84 -4.88 15.76
N HIS A 224 -5.42 -3.93 16.61
CA HIS A 224 -6.12 -2.67 16.81
C HIS A 224 -6.26 -1.86 15.52
N CYS A 225 -5.29 -1.95 14.60
CA CYS A 225 -5.38 -1.25 13.31
C CYS A 225 -6.59 -1.70 12.46
N SER A 226 -7.19 -2.87 12.74
CA SER A 226 -8.36 -3.37 12.00
C SER A 226 -9.64 -2.55 12.20
N ILE A 227 -9.69 -1.66 13.19
CA ILE A 227 -10.84 -0.78 13.42
C ILE A 227 -10.91 0.36 12.39
N PHE A 228 -9.79 0.70 11.76
CA PHE A 228 -9.75 1.79 10.80
C PHE A 228 -10.33 1.34 9.44
N PRO A 229 -11.09 2.20 8.76
CA PRO A 229 -11.55 1.90 7.41
C PRO A 229 -10.39 1.61 6.44
N ARG A 230 -10.67 0.87 5.37
CA ARG A 230 -9.70 0.60 4.30
C ARG A 230 -9.20 1.90 3.67
N GLY A 231 -7.91 1.97 3.36
CA GLY A 231 -7.27 3.18 2.82
C GLY A 231 -7.18 4.38 3.79
N TYR A 232 -7.64 4.26 5.04
CA TYR A 232 -7.65 5.36 6.00
C TYR A 232 -6.23 5.79 6.38
N GLU A 233 -6.02 7.10 6.42
CA GLU A 233 -4.75 7.70 6.86
C GLU A 233 -4.70 7.78 8.39
N ILE A 234 -3.85 6.94 8.98
CA ILE A 234 -3.73 6.84 10.42
C ILE A 234 -2.58 7.75 10.88
N ASN A 235 -2.89 8.68 11.78
CA ASN A 235 -1.87 9.48 12.44
C ASN A 235 -1.06 8.62 13.43
N ARG A 236 0.28 8.65 13.33
CA ARG A 236 1.16 7.83 14.16
C ARG A 236 0.99 8.13 15.65
N CYS A 237 0.95 9.41 16.02
CA CYS A 237 0.86 9.81 17.43
C CYS A 237 -0.49 9.38 18.02
N HIS A 238 -1.59 9.55 17.28
CA HIS A 238 -2.90 9.09 17.72
C HIS A 238 -2.98 7.57 17.87
N LEU A 239 -2.38 6.82 16.93
CA LEU A 239 -2.34 5.36 16.99
C LEU A 239 -1.58 4.88 18.24
N ILE A 240 -0.41 5.46 18.51
CA ILE A 240 0.38 5.13 19.70
C ILE A 240 -0.37 5.48 20.98
N SER A 241 -1.00 6.65 21.05
CA SER A 241 -1.82 7.04 22.20
C SER A 241 -2.98 6.07 22.44
N GLN A 242 -3.62 5.56 21.38
CA GLN A 242 -4.64 4.52 21.50
C GLN A 242 -4.05 3.21 22.04
N TRP A 243 -2.89 2.78 21.56
CA TRP A 243 -2.22 1.58 22.08
C TRP A 243 -1.86 1.69 23.57
N ILE A 244 -1.39 2.86 24.01
CA ILE A 244 -1.13 3.15 25.42
C ILE A 244 -2.44 3.11 26.22
N ALA A 245 -3.49 3.78 25.75
CA ALA A 245 -4.79 3.84 26.43
C ALA A 245 -5.46 2.46 26.57
N HIS A 246 -5.29 1.58 25.57
CA HIS A 246 -5.77 0.20 25.62
C HIS A 246 -4.86 -0.75 26.43
N GLY A 247 -3.72 -0.26 26.94
CA GLY A 247 -2.79 -1.05 27.75
C GLY A 247 -1.94 -2.03 26.94
N PHE A 248 -1.84 -1.86 25.62
CA PHE A 248 -0.97 -2.69 24.78
C PHE A 248 0.50 -2.30 24.95
N VAL A 249 0.76 -1.05 25.34
CA VAL A 249 2.09 -0.56 25.68
C VAL A 249 2.22 -0.46 27.20
N PRO A 250 3.27 -1.06 27.80
CA PRO A 250 3.45 -1.03 29.25
C PRO A 250 3.82 0.38 29.73
N THR A 251 3.11 0.86 30.76
CA THR A 251 3.29 2.22 31.34
C THR A 251 4.13 2.23 32.63
N ASN A 252 4.35 1.07 33.26
CA ASN A 252 5.03 0.95 34.55
C ASN A 252 6.53 0.63 34.41
N GLN A 253 7.16 1.07 33.32
CA GLN A 253 8.58 0.83 33.06
C GLN A 253 9.41 2.10 33.29
N ALA A 254 10.73 1.95 33.40
CA ALA A 254 11.65 3.09 33.55
C ALA A 254 11.69 4.02 32.33
N ARG A 255 11.13 3.58 31.20
CA ARG A 255 11.08 4.30 29.92
C ARG A 255 9.66 4.85 29.69
N GLN A 256 9.57 6.00 29.02
CA GLN A 256 8.28 6.60 28.68
C GLN A 256 7.49 5.68 27.75
N ALA A 257 6.18 5.59 27.96
CA ALA A 257 5.31 4.70 27.19
C ALA A 257 5.28 5.10 25.70
N GLU A 258 5.39 6.39 25.41
CA GLU A 258 5.47 6.95 24.07
C GLU A 258 6.69 6.42 23.30
N ASP A 259 7.86 6.37 23.95
CA ASP A 259 9.08 5.84 23.34
C ASP A 259 8.95 4.35 23.03
N VAL A 260 8.33 3.57 23.93
CA VAL A 260 8.06 2.15 23.71
C VAL A 260 7.05 1.97 22.57
N GLY A 261 6.03 2.82 22.51
CA GLY A 261 5.05 2.84 21.44
C GLY A 261 5.66 3.17 20.07
N ILE A 262 6.64 4.08 20.02
CA ILE A 262 7.41 4.37 18.80
C ILE A 262 8.20 3.14 18.36
N ASP A 263 8.90 2.46 19.28
CA ASP A 263 9.62 1.23 18.95
C ASP A 263 8.69 0.13 18.41
N TYR A 264 7.47 0.03 18.96
CA TYR A 264 6.45 -0.92 18.50
C TYR A 264 5.96 -0.55 17.10
N PHE A 265 5.69 0.73 16.85
CA PHE A 265 5.32 1.25 15.54
C PHE A 265 6.40 0.96 14.49
N ASP A 266 7.66 1.27 14.80
CA ASP A 266 8.79 1.06 13.91
C ASP A 266 9.02 -0.44 13.64
N SER A 267 8.76 -1.29 14.63
CA SER A 267 8.79 -2.75 14.44
C SER A 267 7.71 -3.22 13.47
N LEU A 268 6.49 -2.69 13.56
CA LEU A 268 5.40 -3.01 12.62
C LEU A 268 5.66 -2.46 11.21
N LEU A 269 6.30 -1.29 11.09
CA LEU A 269 6.78 -0.76 9.80
C LEU A 269 7.84 -1.66 9.19
N LYS A 270 8.78 -2.15 10.00
CA LYS A 270 9.89 -3.01 9.56
C LYS A 270 9.41 -4.35 9.02
N VAL A 271 8.41 -4.95 9.66
CA VAL A 271 7.75 -6.18 9.17
C VAL A 271 6.86 -5.89 7.95
N GLY A 272 6.55 -4.63 7.66
CA GLY A 272 5.76 -4.23 6.50
C GLY A 272 4.25 -4.33 6.68
N PHE A 273 3.78 -4.44 7.93
CA PHE A 273 2.35 -4.36 8.25
C PHE A 273 1.80 -2.94 8.12
N LEU A 274 2.66 -1.95 8.36
CA LEU A 274 2.35 -0.53 8.17
C LEU A 274 3.24 0.05 7.05
N GLN A 275 2.71 1.04 6.35
CA GLN A 275 3.45 1.84 5.36
C GLN A 275 3.34 3.32 5.71
N ILE A 276 4.48 4.03 5.74
CA ILE A 276 4.50 5.49 5.89
C ILE A 276 3.85 6.12 4.66
N TRP A 277 2.89 7.00 4.89
CA TRP A 277 2.17 7.74 3.85
C TRP A 277 2.70 9.17 3.71
N SER A 278 2.77 9.90 4.82
CA SER A 278 3.36 11.23 4.88
C SER A 278 4.35 11.35 6.04
N THR A 279 5.44 12.06 5.78
CA THR A 279 6.38 12.55 6.80
C THR A 279 6.40 14.08 6.90
N TRP A 280 5.59 14.77 6.08
CA TRP A 280 5.47 16.22 6.10
C TRP A 280 4.49 16.62 7.20
N GLY A 281 5.00 17.20 8.29
CA GLY A 281 4.20 17.51 9.47
C GLY A 281 4.11 16.32 10.43
N GLU A 282 2.90 15.91 10.81
CA GLU A 282 2.71 14.69 11.61
C GLU A 282 2.91 13.45 10.74
N VAL A 283 3.67 12.47 11.26
CA VAL A 283 3.90 11.21 10.53
C VAL A 283 2.59 10.43 10.45
N THR A 284 2.18 10.09 9.23
CA THR A 284 0.99 9.28 8.99
C THR A 284 1.36 7.97 8.31
N CYS A 285 0.56 6.94 8.58
CA CYS A 285 0.71 5.61 7.99
C CYS A 285 -0.62 5.05 7.48
N LYS A 286 -0.53 4.01 6.66
CA LYS A 286 -1.67 3.23 6.17
C LYS A 286 -1.33 1.74 6.25
N MET A 287 -2.36 0.91 6.33
CA MET A 287 -2.23 -0.53 6.08
C MET A 287 -2.28 -0.81 4.58
N HIS A 288 -1.66 -1.90 4.15
CA HIS A 288 -1.89 -2.43 2.81
C HIS A 288 -3.30 -3.05 2.71
N ASP A 289 -4.01 -2.80 1.60
CA ASP A 289 -5.35 -3.35 1.32
C ASP A 289 -5.38 -4.82 0.88
#